data_AF-A0A1F2TMJ0-F1
#
_entry.id   AF-A0A1F2TMJ0-F1
#
_cell.length_a   1.000
_cell.length_b   1.000
_cell.length_c   1.000
_cell.angle_alpha   90.00
_cell.angle_beta   90.00
_cell.angle_gamma   90.00
#
_symmetry.space_group_name_H-M   'P 1'
#
loop_
_entity.id
_entity.type
_entity.pdbx_description
1 polymer ?
#
loop_
_entity_poly.entity_id
_entity_poly.type
_entity_poly.pdbx_seq_one_letter_code
_entity_poly.pdbx_strand_id
1 'polypeptide(L)'
;MGTRPTLARAALGGLVGTMAMSVMMYVVAPRMLGLNMDIAAMLGSLVGGSWAAGLMIHFVNGAVIFPAFYVFVLFARLSGLPRPARGVILGVALWLVAQTLVLPMMGAGLFSSNMGGMKAAMASLMSHVIYGVLLGVISGAGAPEPRVAHA
;
A
#
# COMPACT_ATOMS: atom_id res chain seq x y z
N MET A 1 -8.66 21.52 11.47
CA MET A 1 -8.86 20.31 10.64
C MET A 1 -8.15 20.50 9.31
N GLY A 2 -7.30 19.56 8.88
CA GLY A 2 -6.63 19.65 7.58
C GLY A 2 -7.62 19.41 6.42
N THR A 3 -7.43 20.13 5.31
CA THR A 3 -8.26 19.96 4.10
C THR A 3 -8.15 18.54 3.56
N ARG A 4 -9.27 18.03 3.01
CA ARG A 4 -9.28 16.73 2.31
C ARG A 4 -8.31 16.79 1.12
N PRO A 5 -7.46 15.79 0.93
CA PRO A 5 -6.57 15.73 -0.23
C PRO A 5 -7.39 15.54 -1.50
N THR A 6 -6.95 16.17 -2.58
CA THR A 6 -7.51 15.92 -3.92
C THR A 6 -7.20 14.49 -4.36
N LEU A 7 -8.09 13.87 -5.13
CA LEU A 7 -7.87 12.53 -5.69
C LEU A 7 -6.58 12.46 -6.51
N ALA A 8 -6.24 13.49 -7.31
CA ALA A 8 -5.02 13.50 -8.12
C ALA A 8 -3.74 13.38 -7.27
N ARG A 9 -3.63 14.13 -6.16
CA ARG A 9 -2.48 14.03 -5.24
C ARG A 9 -2.44 12.69 -4.51
N ALA A 10 -3.60 12.16 -4.13
CA ALA A 10 -3.67 10.83 -3.53
C ALA A 10 -3.26 9.74 -4.53
N ALA A 11 -3.70 9.85 -5.78
CA ALA A 11 -3.34 8.93 -6.86
C ALA A 11 -1.83 8.98 -7.16
N LEU A 12 -1.23 10.17 -7.18
CA LEU A 12 0.22 10.33 -7.29
C LEU A 12 0.95 9.66 -6.12
N GLY A 13 0.48 9.89 -4.88
CA GLY A 13 1.06 9.27 -3.70
C GLY A 13 0.93 7.75 -3.70
N GLY A 14 -0.21 7.24 -4.14
CA GLY A 14 -0.46 5.82 -4.35
C GLY A 14 0.46 5.22 -5.42
N LEU A 15 0.57 5.87 -6.58
CA LEU A 15 1.46 5.44 -7.67
C LEU A 15 2.92 5.35 -7.22
N VAL A 16 3.43 6.41 -6.57
CA VAL A 16 4.80 6.42 -6.03
C VAL A 16 4.98 5.35 -4.96
N GLY A 17 3.98 5.16 -4.11
CA GLY A 17 3.95 4.07 -3.13
C GLY A 17 4.01 2.68 -3.78
N THR A 18 3.25 2.45 -4.85
CA THR A 18 3.22 1.17 -5.57
C THR A 18 4.53 0.90 -6.31
N MET A 19 5.16 1.93 -6.87
CA MET A 19 6.51 1.82 -7.42
C MET A 19 7.50 1.40 -6.33
N ALA A 20 7.44 2.04 -5.15
CA ALA A 20 8.29 1.66 -4.01
C ALA A 20 8.04 0.21 -3.56
N MET A 21 6.78 -0.23 -3.50
CA MET A 21 6.43 -1.63 -3.21
C MET A 21 6.97 -2.58 -4.28
N SER A 22 6.89 -2.22 -5.57
CA SER A 22 7.39 -3.03 -6.67
C SER A 22 8.92 -3.18 -6.61
N VAL A 23 9.62 -2.11 -6.22
CA VAL A 23 11.07 -2.17 -5.94
C VAL A 23 11.34 -3.08 -4.74
N MET A 24 10.58 -2.95 -3.64
CA MET A 24 10.72 -3.85 -2.50
C MET A 24 10.55 -5.33 -2.91
N MET A 25 9.58 -5.59 -3.78
CA MET A 25 9.21 -6.91 -4.26
C MET A 25 10.25 -7.55 -5.18
N TYR A 26 10.71 -6.84 -6.21
CA TYR A 26 11.61 -7.40 -7.23
C TYR A 26 13.10 -7.21 -6.92
N VAL A 27 13.44 -6.30 -6.01
CA VAL A 27 14.83 -5.88 -5.80
C VAL A 27 15.27 -6.15 -4.36
N VAL A 28 14.50 -5.69 -3.38
CA VAL A 28 14.92 -5.71 -1.97
C VAL A 28 14.70 -7.08 -1.34
N ALA A 29 13.49 -7.63 -1.41
CA ALA A 29 13.14 -8.90 -0.79
C ALA A 29 13.98 -10.08 -1.32
N PRO A 30 14.24 -10.23 -2.64
CA PRO A 30 15.08 -11.32 -3.14
C PRO A 30 16.51 -11.23 -2.62
N ARG A 31 17.09 -10.02 -2.53
CA ARG A 31 18.49 -9.83 -2.14
C ARG A 31 18.71 -9.86 -0.63
N MET A 32 17.81 -9.24 0.13
CA MET A 32 17.97 -9.14 1.58
C MET A 32 17.41 -10.36 2.31
N LEU A 33 16.36 -10.99 1.77
CA LEU A 33 15.62 -12.03 2.46
C LEU A 33 15.68 -13.39 1.76
N GLY A 34 16.21 -13.46 0.53
CA GLY A 34 16.20 -14.68 -0.29
C GLY A 34 14.79 -15.09 -0.73
N LEU A 35 13.84 -14.15 -0.72
CA LEU A 35 12.42 -14.41 -0.99
C LEU A 35 12.01 -13.80 -2.33
N ASN A 36 11.54 -14.63 -3.25
CA ASN A 36 10.90 -14.19 -4.49
C ASN A 36 9.39 -14.19 -4.31
N MET A 37 8.80 -13.01 -4.15
CA MET A 37 7.36 -12.83 -4.02
C MET A 37 6.81 -12.08 -5.23
N ASP A 38 6.67 -12.74 -6.38
CA ASP A 38 6.15 -12.08 -7.58
C ASP A 38 4.63 -11.90 -7.50
N ILE A 39 4.19 -10.81 -6.85
CA ILE A 39 2.77 -10.50 -6.68
C ILE A 39 2.08 -10.27 -8.03
N ALA A 40 2.79 -9.83 -9.07
CA ALA A 40 2.20 -9.68 -10.40
C ALA A 40 1.89 -11.06 -11.02
N ALA A 41 2.80 -12.02 -10.91
CA ALA A 41 2.53 -13.40 -11.33
C ALA A 41 1.37 -14.01 -10.54
N MET A 42 1.37 -13.82 -9.22
CA MET A 42 0.32 -14.34 -8.35
C MET A 42 -1.05 -13.72 -8.72
N LEU A 43 -1.15 -12.40 -8.87
CA LEU A 43 -2.40 -11.73 -9.26
C LEU A 43 -2.82 -12.13 -10.67
N GLY A 44 -1.86 -12.28 -11.59
CA GLY A 44 -2.09 -12.75 -12.95
C GLY A 44 -2.73 -14.14 -12.98
N SER A 45 -2.35 -15.04 -12.06
CA SER A 45 -2.95 -16.37 -11.96
C SER A 45 -4.47 -16.34 -11.71
N LEU A 46 -4.99 -15.28 -11.09
CA LEU A 46 -6.42 -15.09 -10.83
C LEU A 46 -7.18 -14.57 -12.07
N VAL A 47 -6.48 -14.05 -13.07
CA VAL A 47 -7.05 -13.39 -14.26
C VAL A 47 -6.46 -13.92 -15.56
N GLY A 48 -6.44 -15.25 -15.71
CA GLY A 48 -6.04 -15.92 -16.96
C GLY A 48 -4.52 -16.11 -17.13
N GLY A 49 -3.73 -15.97 -16.07
CA GLY A 49 -2.30 -16.28 -16.04
C GLY A 49 -1.37 -15.20 -16.59
N SER A 50 -1.89 -14.05 -17.01
CA SER A 50 -1.07 -12.97 -17.57
C SER A 50 -0.36 -12.18 -16.47
N TRP A 51 0.97 -12.22 -16.48
CA TRP A 51 1.80 -11.40 -15.59
C TRP A 51 1.53 -9.90 -15.76
N ALA A 52 1.39 -9.45 -17.01
CA ALA A 52 1.09 -8.05 -17.31
C ALA A 52 -0.29 -7.62 -16.77
N ALA A 53 -1.28 -8.51 -16.82
CA ALA A 53 -2.59 -8.26 -16.22
C ALA A 53 -2.50 -8.16 -14.69
N GLY A 54 -1.74 -9.06 -14.05
CA GLY A 54 -1.50 -9.00 -12.61
C GLY A 54 -0.77 -7.73 -12.17
N LEU A 55 0.23 -7.29 -12.95
CA LEU A 55 0.93 -6.02 -12.72
C LEU A 55 -0.03 -4.83 -12.88
N MET A 56 -0.87 -4.83 -13.92
CA MET A 56 -1.90 -3.81 -14.11
C MET A 56 -2.84 -3.74 -12.89
N ILE A 57 -3.31 -4.88 -12.39
CA ILE A 57 -4.15 -4.93 -11.18
C ILE A 57 -3.42 -4.33 -9.98
N HIS A 58 -2.14 -4.67 -9.79
CA HIS A 58 -1.33 -4.12 -8.69
C HIS A 58 -1.27 -2.59 -8.75
N PHE A 59 -0.98 -2.03 -9.94
CA PHE A 59 -0.90 -0.60 -10.15
C PHE A 59 -2.25 0.12 -10.10
N VAL A 60 -3.33 -0.45 -10.64
CA VAL A 60 -4.67 0.13 -10.55
C VAL A 60 -5.14 0.17 -9.09
N ASN A 61 -4.91 -0.91 -8.34
CA ASN A 61 -5.24 -0.96 -6.92
C ASN A 61 -4.50 0.11 -6.13
N GLY A 62 -3.18 0.20 -6.32
CA GLY A 62 -2.33 1.11 -5.56
C GLY A 62 -2.38 2.58 -6.00
N ALA A 63 -2.64 2.86 -7.28
CA ALA A 63 -2.69 4.24 -7.79
C ALA A 63 -4.11 4.82 -7.83
N VAL A 64 -5.16 4.00 -7.87
CA VAL A 64 -6.54 4.48 -8.06
C VAL A 64 -7.46 4.02 -6.93
N ILE A 65 -7.63 2.71 -6.74
CA ILE A 65 -8.67 2.17 -5.86
C ILE A 65 -8.38 2.51 -4.39
N PHE A 66 -7.18 2.21 -3.90
CA PHE A 66 -6.82 2.47 -2.50
C PHE A 66 -6.69 3.98 -2.20
N PRO A 67 -6.11 4.82 -3.09
CA PRO A 67 -6.16 6.27 -2.91
C PRO A 67 -7.58 6.84 -2.90
N ALA A 68 -8.49 6.35 -3.75
CA ALA A 68 -9.89 6.76 -3.69
C ALA A 68 -10.54 6.39 -2.35
N PHE A 69 -10.33 5.15 -1.89
CA PHE A 69 -10.79 4.72 -0.57
C PHE A 69 -10.21 5.58 0.56
N TYR A 70 -8.92 5.91 0.50
CA TYR A 70 -8.25 6.81 1.44
C TYR A 70 -8.96 8.16 1.51
N VAL A 71 -9.21 8.81 0.37
CA VAL A 71 -9.81 10.15 0.28
C VAL A 71 -11.26 10.15 0.74
N PHE A 72 -12.09 9.24 0.21
CA PHE A 72 -13.54 9.30 0.34
C PHE A 72 -14.07 8.61 1.60
N VAL A 73 -13.38 7.59 2.11
CA VAL A 73 -13.85 6.79 3.25
C VAL A 73 -13.02 7.05 4.49
N LEU A 74 -11.69 6.93 4.38
CA LEU A 74 -10.82 6.89 5.56
C LEU A 74 -10.46 8.28 6.09
N PHE A 75 -10.22 9.25 5.21
CA PHE A 75 -9.61 10.53 5.58
C PHE A 75 -10.42 11.30 6.64
N ALA A 76 -11.75 11.30 6.51
CA ALA A 76 -12.63 11.99 7.47
C ALA A 76 -12.74 11.26 8.80
N ARG A 77 -12.71 9.92 8.80
CA ARG A 77 -12.85 9.09 10.00
C ARG A 77 -11.63 9.15 10.92
N LEU A 78 -10.46 9.49 10.36
CA LEU A 78 -9.21 9.64 11.10
C LEU A 78 -8.85 11.12 11.35
N SER A 79 -9.86 11.98 11.46
CA SER A 79 -9.67 13.40 11.76
C SER A 79 -9.05 13.57 13.15
N GLY A 80 -7.78 13.98 13.20
CA GLY A 80 -7.00 14.12 14.43
C GLY A 80 -5.59 13.58 14.30
N LEU A 81 -5.38 12.63 13.37
CA LEU A 81 -4.05 12.09 13.10
C LEU A 81 -3.32 12.90 12.01
N PRO A 82 -1.98 12.99 12.06
CA PRO A 82 -1.17 13.47 10.95
C PRO A 82 -1.43 12.66 9.67
N ARG A 83 -1.33 13.30 8.50
CA ARG A 83 -1.62 12.64 7.21
C ARG A 83 -0.77 11.38 6.96
N PRO A 84 0.55 11.34 7.26
CA PRO A 84 1.33 10.11 7.13
C PRO A 84 0.79 8.96 7.99
N ALA A 85 0.37 9.25 9.24
CA ALA A 85 -0.19 8.25 10.13
C ALA A 85 -1.51 7.67 9.61
N ARG A 86 -2.38 8.50 8.98
CA ARG A 86 -3.60 8.01 8.32
C ARG A 86 -3.29 7.07 7.17
N GLY A 87 -2.26 7.40 6.38
CA GLY A 87 -1.79 6.54 5.30
C GLY A 87 -1.21 5.22 5.80
N VAL A 88 -0.43 5.25 6.90
CA VAL A 88 0.07 4.03 7.57
C VAL A 88 -1.08 3.15 8.05
N ILE A 89 -2.13 3.71 8.64
CA ILE A 89 -3.31 2.94 9.05
C ILE A 89 -3.94 2.22 7.86
N LEU A 90 -4.07 2.89 6.71
CA LEU A 90 -4.53 2.24 5.48
C LEU A 90 -3.56 1.13 5.04
N GLY A 91 -2.26 1.40 5.02
CA GLY A 91 -1.24 0.43 4.65
C GLY A 91 -1.29 -0.84 5.51
N VAL A 92 -1.37 -0.68 6.83
CA VAL A 92 -1.50 -1.82 7.77
C VAL A 92 -2.81 -2.57 7.58
N ALA A 93 -3.93 -1.87 7.33
CA ALA A 93 -5.20 -2.52 7.04
C ALA A 93 -5.14 -3.33 5.74
N LEU A 94 -4.54 -2.78 4.68
CA LEU A 94 -4.31 -3.47 3.41
C LEU A 94 -3.39 -4.69 3.60
N TRP A 95 -2.34 -4.55 4.40
CA TRP A 95 -1.44 -5.65 4.73
C TRP A 95 -2.18 -6.79 5.46
N LEU A 96 -3.02 -6.46 6.44
CA LEU A 96 -3.84 -7.46 7.13
C LEU A 96 -4.74 -8.20 6.14
N VAL A 97 -5.50 -7.48 5.31
CA VAL A 97 -6.33 -8.07 4.26
C VAL A 97 -5.50 -8.93 3.31
N ALA A 98 -4.30 -8.48 2.92
CA ALA A 98 -3.42 -9.23 2.05
C ALA A 98 -2.95 -10.55 2.71
N GLN A 99 -2.48 -10.51 3.95
CA GLN A 99 -1.92 -11.68 4.64
C GLN A 99 -2.96 -12.67 5.13
N THR A 100 -4.19 -12.23 5.42
CA THR A 100 -5.24 -13.09 5.98
C THR A 100 -6.30 -13.54 4.98
N LEU A 101 -6.44 -12.83 3.85
CA LEU A 101 -7.43 -13.17 2.82
C LEU A 101 -6.79 -13.38 1.45
N VAL A 102 -6.16 -12.34 0.88
CA VAL A 102 -5.74 -12.36 -0.53
C VAL A 102 -4.66 -13.41 -0.80
N LEU A 103 -3.57 -13.39 -0.04
CA LEU A 103 -2.47 -14.33 -0.24
C LEU A 103 -2.84 -15.79 0.10
N PRO A 104 -3.62 -16.09 1.17
CA PRO A 104 -4.17 -17.42 1.38
C PRO A 104 -4.99 -17.94 0.21
N MET A 105 -5.85 -17.11 -0.40
CA MET A 105 -6.62 -17.49 -1.60
C MET A 105 -5.73 -17.83 -2.80
N MET A 106 -4.49 -17.32 -2.80
CA MET A 106 -3.48 -17.57 -3.84
C MET A 106 -2.50 -18.70 -3.46
N GLY A 107 -2.78 -19.45 -2.39
CA GLY A 107 -1.97 -20.59 -1.95
C GLY A 107 -0.79 -20.27 -1.04
N ALA A 108 -0.57 -18.99 -0.69
CA ALA A 108 0.55 -18.59 0.16
C ALA A 108 0.39 -18.93 1.65
N GLY A 109 -0.83 -19.31 2.06
CA GLY A 109 -1.18 -19.55 3.46
C GLY A 109 -1.30 -18.28 4.30
N LEU A 110 -1.81 -18.42 5.53
CA LEU A 110 -1.96 -17.29 6.47
C LEU A 110 -0.58 -16.74 6.83
N PHE A 111 -0.44 -15.41 6.77
CA PHE A 111 0.85 -14.73 6.98
C PHE A 111 1.99 -15.32 6.13
N SER A 112 1.67 -15.67 4.89
CA SER A 112 2.63 -16.20 3.92
C SER A 112 3.36 -17.47 4.39
N SER A 113 2.72 -18.32 5.22
CA SER A 113 3.31 -19.54 5.78
C SER A 113 3.95 -20.47 4.74
N ASN A 114 3.45 -20.47 3.50
CA ASN A 114 3.95 -21.30 2.41
C ASN A 114 4.95 -20.58 1.48
N MET A 115 5.27 -19.31 1.75
CA MET A 115 6.15 -18.46 0.90
C MET A 115 7.26 -17.75 1.69
N GLY A 116 7.74 -18.35 2.78
CA GLY A 116 8.78 -17.77 3.65
C GLY A 116 8.28 -17.35 5.04
N GLY A 117 7.01 -17.59 5.35
CA GLY A 117 6.41 -17.41 6.66
C GLY A 117 6.51 -15.99 7.18
N MET A 118 6.77 -15.87 8.50
CA MET A 118 6.79 -14.57 9.18
C MET A 118 7.79 -13.57 8.55
N LYS A 119 8.91 -14.04 7.98
CA LYS A 119 9.86 -13.17 7.28
C LYS A 119 9.21 -12.50 6.06
N ALA A 120 8.49 -13.28 5.24
CA ALA A 120 7.75 -12.77 4.08
C ALA A 120 6.63 -11.81 4.51
N ALA A 121 5.89 -12.17 5.57
CA ALA A 121 4.83 -11.32 6.12
C ALA A 121 5.36 -9.97 6.60
N MET A 122 6.51 -9.94 7.29
CA MET A 122 7.14 -8.71 7.77
C MET A 122 7.72 -7.86 6.64
N ALA A 123 8.32 -8.49 5.62
CA ALA A 123 8.78 -7.78 4.42
C ALA A 123 7.63 -7.08 3.68
N SER A 124 6.50 -7.79 3.57
CA SER A 124 5.26 -7.26 3.04
C SER A 124 4.71 -6.12 3.91
N LEU A 125 4.77 -6.24 5.24
CA LEU A 125 4.33 -5.18 6.16
C LEU A 125 5.14 -3.90 5.95
N MET A 126 6.47 -4.01 5.88
CA MET A 126 7.34 -2.86 5.61
C MET A 126 6.95 -2.16 4.31
N SER A 127 6.69 -2.94 3.25
CA SER A 127 6.28 -2.41 1.94
C SER A 127 4.94 -1.65 2.02
N HIS A 128 3.96 -2.18 2.76
CA HIS A 128 2.66 -1.53 2.96
C HIS A 128 2.75 -0.27 3.84
N VAL A 129 3.61 -0.27 4.84
CA VAL A 129 3.90 0.92 5.66
C VAL A 129 4.53 2.00 4.79
N ILE A 130 5.53 1.66 3.97
CA ILE A 130 6.16 2.59 3.01
C ILE A 130 5.13 3.17 2.06
N TYR A 131 4.27 2.34 1.46
CA TYR A 131 3.15 2.78 0.62
C TYR A 131 2.25 3.76 1.37
N GLY A 132 1.84 3.42 2.60
CA GLY A 132 0.99 4.25 3.43
C GLY A 132 1.61 5.62 3.75
N VAL A 133 2.89 5.64 4.11
CA VAL A 133 3.63 6.89 4.36
C VAL A 133 3.66 7.76 3.11
N LEU A 134 4.05 7.19 1.95
CA LEU A 134 4.15 7.93 0.69
C LEU A 134 2.80 8.48 0.25
N LEU A 135 1.73 7.69 0.34
CA LEU A 135 0.36 8.14 0.10
C LEU A 135 -0.02 9.31 1.02
N GLY A 136 0.22 9.18 2.33
CA GLY A 136 -0.13 10.21 3.31
C GLY A 136 0.65 11.52 3.12
N VAL A 137 1.95 11.44 2.85
CA VAL A 137 2.83 12.60 2.62
C VAL A 137 2.48 13.30 1.31
N ILE A 138 2.44 12.58 0.19
CA ILE A 138 2.27 13.17 -1.15
C ILE A 138 0.84 13.69 -1.33
N SER A 139 -0.17 12.99 -0.78
CA SER A 139 -1.54 13.51 -0.79
C SER A 139 -1.68 14.84 -0.04
N GLY A 140 -0.80 15.08 0.95
CA GLY A 140 -0.79 16.29 1.76
C GLY A 140 0.11 17.42 1.25
N ALA A 141 1.03 17.16 0.33
CA ALA A 141 1.98 18.14 -0.19
C ALA A 141 1.21 19.29 -0.88
N GLY A 142 1.29 20.50 -0.33
CA GLY A 142 0.65 21.70 -0.88
C GLY A 142 -0.73 22.04 -0.32
N ALA A 143 -1.08 21.61 0.90
CA ALA A 143 -2.12 22.28 1.69
C ALA A 143 -1.44 22.97 2.88
N PRO A 144 -1.77 24.25 3.18
CA PRO A 144 -1.22 24.93 4.35
C PRO A 144 -1.49 24.10 5.61
N GLU A 145 -0.46 23.82 6.41
CA GLU A 145 -0.71 23.44 7.79
C GLU A 145 -1.36 24.64 8.50
N PRO A 146 -2.44 24.46 9.27
CA PRO A 146 -2.88 25.51 10.17
C PRO A 146 -1.72 25.77 11.13
N ARG A 147 -1.05 26.93 10.98
CA ARG A 147 -0.15 27.45 12.01
C ARG A 147 -0.98 27.51 13.28
N VAL A 148 -0.61 26.70 14.27
CA VAL A 148 -1.12 26.88 15.63
C VAL A 148 -0.55 28.20 16.09
N ALA A 149 -1.36 29.25 16.04
CA ALA A 149 -1.00 30.53 16.64
C ALA A 149 -1.03 30.31 18.16
N HIS A 150 0.15 30.09 18.74
CA HIS A 150 0.34 30.28 20.17
C HIS A 150 0.28 31.80 20.40
N ALA A 151 -0.86 32.25 20.94
CA ALA A 151 -1.03 33.56 21.56
C ALA A 151 -1.16 33.35 23.07
#